data_AF-A0A8T5YNX1-F1
#
_entry.id   AF-A0A8T5YNX1-F1
#
_cell.length_a   1.000
_cell.length_b   1.000
_cell.length_c   1.000
_cell.angle_alpha   90.00
_cell.angle_beta   90.00
_cell.angle_gamma   90.00
#
_symmetry.space_group_name_H-M   'P 1'
#
loop_
_entity.id
_entity.type
_entity.pdbx_description
1 polymer ?
#
loop_
_entity_poly.entity_id
_entity_poly.type
_entity_poly.pdbx_seq_one_letter_code
_entity_poly.pdbx_strand_id
1 'polypeptide(L)'
;MYLSRIQLRFNQLQPEMLKKWDAATPYASHQWLWQLFPDQEKRPFLFRQEARGGFFMLSSTPPLAQHSLFIIETRLFKPHLALGLVLDFQLRANPVITRNGKRSDVMMNAKYLAKMNDVPKEHWWELQQQAAQEWLEKQGEQHGFRLIPQEADEFAQWAGEEYQAMNERCGCVKGYQQYRFIRRNNENPIAYSSVDFAGTLCITDVMQFENALFAGLGKSKAMGCGLLMVKRAAQ
;
A
#
# COMPACT_ATOMS: atom_id res chain seq x y z
N MET A 1 -2.20 -18.56 5.25
CA MET A 1 -3.11 -17.40 5.08
C MET A 1 -4.16 -17.71 4.02
N TYR A 2 -5.18 -16.87 3.90
CA TYR A 2 -6.22 -16.92 2.86
C TYR A 2 -6.15 -15.65 2.01
N LEU A 3 -6.11 -15.79 0.69
CA LEU A 3 -6.17 -14.68 -0.24
C LEU A 3 -7.55 -14.65 -0.88
N SER A 4 -8.22 -13.52 -0.79
CA SER A 4 -9.58 -13.35 -1.26
C SER A 4 -9.68 -12.19 -2.26
N ARG A 5 -10.45 -12.41 -3.33
CA ARG A 5 -10.92 -11.37 -4.24
C ARG A 5 -12.37 -11.07 -3.86
N ILE A 6 -12.65 -9.81 -3.54
CA ILE A 6 -13.95 -9.39 -3.02
C ILE A 6 -14.50 -8.27 -3.90
N GLN A 7 -15.77 -8.35 -4.28
CA GLN A 7 -16.44 -7.35 -5.09
C GLN A 7 -17.67 -6.80 -4.36
N LEU A 8 -17.71 -5.49 -4.17
CA LEU A 8 -18.88 -4.79 -3.61
C LEU A 8 -20.04 -4.79 -4.62
N ARG A 9 -21.23 -5.13 -4.14
CA ARG A 9 -22.48 -5.06 -4.91
C ARG A 9 -23.16 -3.71 -4.69
N PHE A 10 -22.86 -2.73 -5.54
CA PHE A 10 -23.42 -1.37 -5.41
C PHE A 10 -24.95 -1.34 -5.43
N ASN A 11 -25.59 -2.24 -6.17
CA ASN A 11 -27.06 -2.37 -6.22
C ASN A 11 -27.68 -2.88 -4.90
N GLN A 12 -26.88 -3.37 -3.95
CA GLN A 12 -27.33 -3.79 -2.62
C GLN A 12 -27.14 -2.68 -1.56
N LEU A 13 -26.54 -1.55 -1.93
CA LEU A 13 -26.29 -0.45 -1.00
C LEU A 13 -27.54 0.41 -0.81
N GLN A 14 -27.91 0.61 0.44
CA GLN A 14 -28.91 1.60 0.80
C GLN A 14 -28.39 3.03 0.55
N PRO A 15 -29.25 4.04 0.36
CA PRO A 15 -28.83 5.42 0.08
C PRO A 15 -27.85 5.99 1.11
N GLU A 16 -28.00 5.68 2.40
CA GLU A 16 -27.09 6.12 3.45
C GLU A 16 -25.70 5.47 3.34
N MET A 17 -25.65 4.22 2.89
CA MET A 17 -24.39 3.50 2.65
C MET A 17 -23.65 4.09 1.45
N LEU A 18 -24.37 4.48 0.40
CA LEU A 18 -23.80 5.18 -0.75
C LEU A 18 -23.22 6.54 -0.34
N LYS A 19 -23.98 7.36 0.41
CA LYS A 19 -23.47 8.63 0.96
C LYS A 19 -22.19 8.43 1.77
N LYS A 20 -22.13 7.37 2.58
CA LYS A 20 -20.96 7.04 3.38
C LYS A 20 -19.79 6.56 2.52
N TRP A 21 -20.05 5.77 1.48
CA TRP A 21 -19.06 5.33 0.51
C TRP A 21 -18.42 6.54 -0.19
N ASP A 22 -19.21 7.51 -0.62
CA ASP A 22 -18.73 8.70 -1.33
C ASP A 22 -17.95 9.65 -0.41
N ALA A 23 -18.40 9.82 0.84
CA ALA A 23 -17.78 10.73 1.79
C ALA A 23 -16.52 10.17 2.48
N ALA A 24 -16.48 8.86 2.74
CA ALA A 24 -15.45 8.24 3.57
C ALA A 24 -15.14 6.80 3.15
N THR A 25 -14.84 6.60 1.86
CA THR A 25 -14.65 5.27 1.26
C THR A 25 -13.73 4.34 2.07
N PRO A 26 -12.50 4.74 2.47
CA PRO A 26 -11.60 3.81 3.17
C PRO A 26 -12.17 3.33 4.51
N TYR A 27 -12.93 4.19 5.19
CA TYR A 27 -13.57 3.85 6.45
C TYR A 27 -14.80 2.96 6.25
N ALA A 28 -15.64 3.25 5.24
CA ALA A 28 -16.75 2.41 4.85
C ALA A 28 -16.26 0.99 4.48
N SER A 29 -15.26 0.91 3.60
CA SER A 29 -14.59 -0.34 3.21
C SER A 29 -14.13 -1.14 4.42
N HIS A 30 -13.40 -0.52 5.35
CA HIS A 30 -12.93 -1.20 6.57
C HIS A 30 -14.07 -1.77 7.39
N GLN A 31 -15.11 -0.97 7.67
CA GLN A 31 -16.22 -1.41 8.50
C GLN A 31 -17.02 -2.54 7.87
N TRP A 32 -17.25 -2.49 6.55
CA TRP A 32 -18.01 -3.52 5.86
C TRP A 32 -17.20 -4.81 5.68
N LEU A 33 -15.91 -4.71 5.34
CA LEU A 33 -15.04 -5.88 5.26
C LEU A 33 -14.85 -6.57 6.62
N TRP A 34 -14.93 -5.84 7.73
CA TRP A 34 -14.92 -6.44 9.07
C TRP A 34 -16.10 -7.38 9.32
N GLN A 35 -17.26 -7.14 8.71
CA GLN A 35 -18.44 -7.99 8.87
C GLN A 35 -18.23 -9.41 8.33
N LEU A 36 -17.18 -9.62 7.52
CA LEU A 36 -16.78 -10.94 7.04
C LEU A 36 -16.11 -11.81 8.12
N PHE A 37 -15.87 -11.28 9.31
CA PHE A 37 -15.18 -11.95 10.42
C PHE A 37 -15.92 -11.76 11.76
N PRO A 38 -17.16 -12.25 11.89
CA PRO A 38 -17.99 -12.01 13.09
C PRO A 38 -17.39 -12.57 14.38
N ASP A 39 -16.64 -13.68 14.30
CA ASP A 39 -16.09 -14.38 15.46
C ASP A 39 -14.69 -13.91 15.87
N GLN A 40 -14.24 -12.75 15.38
CA GLN A 40 -12.86 -12.27 15.58
C GLN A 40 -12.84 -10.97 16.39
N GLU A 41 -12.12 -10.99 17.51
CA GLU A 41 -11.94 -9.80 18.38
C GLU A 41 -10.93 -8.80 17.81
N LYS A 42 -9.91 -9.30 17.11
CA LYS A 42 -8.83 -8.50 16.51
C LYS A 42 -8.89 -8.63 15.00
N ARG A 43 -8.44 -7.60 14.28
CA ARG A 43 -8.49 -7.59 12.81
C ARG A 43 -7.64 -8.74 12.26
N PRO A 44 -8.25 -9.74 11.59
CA PRO A 44 -7.50 -10.87 11.06
C PRO A 44 -6.96 -10.60 9.64
N PHE A 45 -7.19 -9.41 9.08
CA PHE A 45 -6.96 -9.13 7.67
C PHE A 45 -6.19 -7.84 7.36
N LEU A 46 -5.56 -7.86 6.19
CA LEU A 46 -5.13 -6.72 5.38
C LEU A 46 -5.97 -6.67 4.12
N PHE A 47 -6.15 -5.47 3.57
CA PHE A 47 -6.83 -5.34 2.29
C PHE A 47 -6.21 -4.22 1.47
N ARG A 48 -6.44 -4.30 0.16
CA ARG A 48 -6.20 -3.23 -0.80
C ARG A 48 -7.49 -3.00 -1.56
N GLN A 49 -7.88 -1.73 -1.65
CA GLN A 49 -9.04 -1.31 -2.44
C GLN A 49 -8.61 -1.05 -3.89
N GLU A 50 -9.33 -1.67 -4.80
CA GLU A 50 -9.20 -1.52 -6.25
C GLU A 50 -10.34 -0.66 -6.81
N ALA A 51 -10.26 -0.34 -8.09
CA ALA A 51 -11.31 0.41 -8.78
C ALA A 51 -12.66 -0.32 -8.72
N ARG A 52 -13.75 0.43 -8.89
CA ARG A 52 -15.13 -0.09 -9.00
C ARG A 52 -15.54 -0.99 -7.84
N GLY A 53 -15.09 -0.71 -6.62
CA GLY A 53 -15.48 -1.44 -5.41
C GLY A 53 -14.90 -2.85 -5.31
N GLY A 54 -13.81 -3.13 -6.04
CA GLY A 54 -13.05 -4.36 -5.89
C GLY A 54 -12.08 -4.29 -4.71
N PHE A 55 -11.74 -5.45 -4.13
CA PHE A 55 -10.76 -5.56 -3.07
C PHE A 55 -9.94 -6.85 -3.22
N PHE A 56 -8.66 -6.75 -2.89
CA PHE A 56 -7.85 -7.90 -2.51
C PHE A 56 -7.71 -7.93 -0.99
N MET A 57 -7.87 -9.11 -0.39
CA MET A 57 -7.78 -9.30 1.05
C MET A 57 -6.87 -10.47 1.37
N LEU A 58 -5.97 -10.27 2.33
CA LEU A 58 -5.18 -11.34 2.94
C LEU A 58 -5.60 -11.48 4.40
N SER A 59 -6.01 -12.68 4.81
CA SER A 59 -6.48 -12.94 6.17
C SER A 59 -5.90 -14.21 6.80
N SER A 60 -5.81 -14.24 8.13
CA SER A 60 -5.36 -15.42 8.89
C SER A 60 -6.41 -16.51 8.99
N THR A 61 -7.69 -16.13 9.02
CA THR A 61 -8.86 -17.01 8.96
C THR A 61 -9.63 -16.76 7.65
N PRO A 62 -10.40 -17.74 7.15
CA PRO A 62 -11.21 -17.52 5.95
C PRO A 62 -12.33 -16.51 6.27
N PRO A 63 -12.62 -15.53 5.39
CA PRO A 63 -13.82 -14.71 5.54
C PRO A 63 -15.08 -15.57 5.34
N LEU A 64 -16.23 -15.05 5.78
CA LEU A 64 -17.53 -15.62 5.43
C LEU A 64 -17.62 -15.87 3.92
N ALA A 65 -18.09 -17.07 3.53
CA ALA A 65 -18.22 -17.44 2.11
C ALA A 65 -19.34 -16.67 1.40
N GLN A 66 -20.33 -16.19 2.15
CA GLN A 66 -21.47 -15.43 1.63
C GLN A 66 -21.72 -14.20 2.49
N HIS A 67 -22.09 -13.09 1.83
CA HIS A 67 -22.44 -11.84 2.49
C HIS A 67 -23.39 -11.05 1.59
N SER A 68 -24.31 -10.26 2.17
CA SER A 68 -25.31 -9.50 1.40
C SER A 68 -24.66 -8.45 0.48
N LEU A 69 -23.62 -7.78 0.96
CA LEU A 69 -22.93 -6.70 0.23
C LEU A 69 -21.85 -7.17 -0.75
N PHE A 70 -21.38 -8.41 -0.65
CA PHE A 70 -20.14 -8.82 -1.31
C PHE A 70 -20.28 -10.13 -2.09
N ILE A 71 -19.58 -10.18 -3.23
CA ILE A 71 -19.19 -11.44 -3.88
C ILE A 71 -17.77 -11.74 -3.40
N ILE A 72 -17.53 -12.96 -2.91
CA ILE A 72 -16.28 -13.32 -2.24
C ILE A 72 -15.74 -14.60 -2.88
N GLU A 73 -14.51 -14.53 -3.37
CA GLU A 73 -13.76 -15.68 -3.87
C GLU A 73 -12.50 -15.84 -3.04
N THR A 74 -12.37 -16.97 -2.34
CA THR A 74 -11.27 -17.21 -1.40
C THR A 74 -10.47 -18.42 -1.83
N ARG A 75 -9.14 -18.31 -1.76
CA ARG A 75 -8.22 -19.44 -1.93
C ARG A 75 -7.20 -19.50 -0.80
N LEU A 76 -6.73 -20.71 -0.53
CA LEU A 76 -5.60 -20.90 0.38
C LEU A 76 -4.35 -20.28 -0.22
N PHE A 77 -3.65 -19.46 0.57
CA PHE A 77 -2.43 -18.79 0.14
C PHE A 77 -1.24 -19.35 0.92
N LYS A 78 -0.44 -20.14 0.19
CA LYS A 78 0.81 -20.77 0.64
C LYS A 78 1.91 -20.40 -0.37
N PRO A 79 2.51 -19.20 -0.26
CA PRO A 79 3.56 -18.80 -1.16
C PRO A 79 4.80 -19.69 -0.95
N HIS A 80 5.44 -20.11 -2.03
CA HIS A 80 6.73 -20.78 -1.97
C HIS A 80 7.82 -19.73 -2.03
N LEU A 81 8.37 -19.39 -0.87
CA LEU A 81 9.40 -18.37 -0.70
C LEU A 81 10.78 -19.04 -0.59
N ALA A 82 11.78 -18.45 -1.24
CA ALA A 82 13.16 -18.93 -1.19
C ALA A 82 14.10 -17.74 -1.14
N LEU A 83 15.27 -17.93 -0.52
CA LEU A 83 16.34 -16.93 -0.54
C LEU A 83 16.75 -16.65 -1.98
N GLY A 84 16.91 -15.39 -2.34
CA GLY A 84 17.26 -14.97 -3.69
C GLY A 84 16.09 -14.94 -4.68
N LEU A 85 14.89 -15.39 -4.29
CA LEU A 85 13.72 -15.39 -5.18
C LEU A 85 13.37 -13.95 -5.59
N VAL A 86 13.24 -13.75 -6.90
CA VAL A 86 12.86 -12.47 -7.50
C VAL A 86 11.36 -12.42 -7.75
N LEU A 87 10.73 -11.34 -7.30
CA LEU A 87 9.29 -11.14 -7.36
C LEU A 87 8.98 -9.73 -7.87
N ASP A 88 7.99 -9.62 -8.75
CA ASP A 88 7.34 -8.35 -8.98
C ASP A 88 6.40 -8.07 -7.81
N PHE A 89 6.36 -6.81 -7.37
CA PHE A 89 5.53 -6.41 -6.26
C PHE A 89 4.68 -5.18 -6.59
N GLN A 90 3.57 -5.07 -5.85
CA GLN A 90 2.78 -3.86 -5.72
C GLN A 90 2.46 -3.63 -4.24
N LEU A 91 2.61 -2.40 -3.78
CA LEU A 91 2.35 -2.03 -2.40
C LEU A 91 1.72 -0.65 -2.34
N ARG A 92 0.54 -0.53 -1.74
CA ARG A 92 0.02 0.76 -1.29
C ARG A 92 0.39 0.92 0.18
N ALA A 93 1.27 1.84 0.55
CA ALA A 93 1.68 2.05 1.94
C ALA A 93 1.42 3.47 2.40
N ASN A 94 1.29 3.67 3.72
CA ASN A 94 1.41 4.99 4.33
C ASN A 94 2.81 5.11 4.96
N PRO A 95 3.79 5.66 4.23
CA PRO A 95 5.15 5.84 4.72
C PRO A 95 5.19 7.03 5.68
N VAL A 96 5.62 6.78 6.92
CA VAL A 96 5.70 7.82 7.96
C VAL A 96 7.06 7.84 8.62
N ILE A 97 7.51 9.05 8.97
CA ILE A 97 8.64 9.29 9.85
C ILE A 97 8.09 9.72 11.21
N THR A 98 8.67 9.17 12.29
CA THR A 98 8.33 9.60 13.67
C THR A 98 9.51 10.35 14.26
N ARG A 99 9.30 11.59 14.68
CA ARG A 99 10.28 12.41 15.42
C ARG A 99 9.63 12.93 16.70
N ASN A 100 10.26 12.71 17.85
CA ASN A 100 9.74 13.13 19.17
C ASN A 100 8.27 12.73 19.39
N GLY A 101 7.92 11.49 19.03
CA GLY A 101 6.56 10.96 19.12
C GLY A 101 5.55 11.50 18.09
N LYS A 102 5.90 12.54 17.31
CA LYS A 102 5.06 13.09 16.25
C LYS A 102 5.33 12.38 14.93
N ARG A 103 4.26 11.97 14.26
CA ARG A 103 4.31 11.31 12.95
C ARG A 103 4.12 12.34 11.85
N SER A 104 4.94 12.23 10.81
CA SER A 104 4.81 12.99 9.57
C SER A 104 4.84 12.04 8.39
N ASP A 105 4.02 12.33 7.38
CA ASP A 105 4.12 11.69 6.07
C ASP A 105 5.52 11.92 5.49
N VAL A 106 6.12 10.88 4.92
CA VAL A 106 7.47 10.95 4.33
C VAL A 106 7.52 11.98 3.20
N MET A 107 6.52 11.97 2.33
CA MET A 107 6.47 12.89 1.18
C MET A 107 6.36 14.34 1.66
N MET A 108 5.45 14.65 2.59
CA MET A 108 5.32 16.00 3.13
C MET A 108 6.53 16.43 3.97
N ASN A 109 7.21 15.50 4.65
CA ASN A 109 8.44 15.81 5.36
C ASN A 109 9.55 16.24 4.39
N ALA A 110 9.75 15.51 3.30
CA ALA A 110 10.72 15.85 2.25
C ALA A 110 10.41 17.22 1.62
N LYS A 111 9.15 17.48 1.29
CA LYS A 111 8.69 18.79 0.80
C LYS A 111 8.98 19.92 1.79
N TYR A 112 8.73 19.69 3.08
CA TYR A 112 9.00 20.68 4.13
C TYR A 112 10.50 20.97 4.24
N LEU A 113 11.35 19.94 4.21
CA LEU A 113 12.80 20.10 4.24
C LEU A 113 13.32 20.82 2.99
N ALA A 114 12.81 20.49 1.80
CA ALA A 114 13.17 21.18 0.56
C ALA A 114 12.85 22.68 0.65
N LYS A 115 11.66 23.02 1.16
CA LYS A 115 11.27 24.42 1.40
C LYS A 115 12.17 25.13 2.41
N MET A 116 12.60 24.46 3.49
CA MET A 116 13.49 25.05 4.49
C MET A 116 14.91 25.32 3.97
N ASN A 117 15.35 24.59 2.95
CA ASN A 117 16.67 24.74 2.33
C ASN A 117 16.61 25.53 1.02
N ASP A 118 15.53 26.32 0.81
CA ASP A 118 15.33 27.16 -0.37
C ASP A 118 15.46 26.42 -1.71
N VAL A 119 15.15 25.12 -1.73
CA VAL A 119 15.17 24.32 -2.96
C VAL A 119 14.05 24.80 -3.90
N PRO A 120 14.34 25.04 -5.19
CA PRO A 120 13.31 25.40 -6.17
C PRO A 120 12.17 24.38 -6.25
N LYS A 121 10.95 24.85 -6.50
CA LYS A 121 9.71 24.02 -6.39
C LYS A 121 9.68 22.87 -7.40
N GLU A 122 10.32 23.05 -8.55
CA GLU A 122 10.47 22.07 -9.61
C GLU A 122 11.17 20.78 -9.13
N HIS A 123 12.06 20.87 -8.15
CA HIS A 123 12.77 19.71 -7.59
C HIS A 123 12.05 19.06 -6.41
N TRP A 124 10.95 19.65 -5.91
CA TRP A 124 10.27 19.12 -4.72
C TRP A 124 9.73 17.72 -4.97
N TRP A 125 9.13 17.48 -6.15
CA TRP A 125 8.55 16.18 -6.46
C TRP A 125 9.60 15.06 -6.48
N GLU A 126 10.76 15.31 -7.08
CA GLU A 126 11.89 14.39 -7.11
C GLU A 126 12.34 14.02 -5.68
N LEU A 127 12.59 15.01 -4.83
CA LEU A 127 12.99 14.80 -3.44
C LEU A 127 11.93 14.03 -2.63
N GLN A 128 10.65 14.27 -2.90
CA GLN A 128 9.57 13.53 -2.27
C GLN A 128 9.60 12.05 -2.68
N GLN A 129 9.70 11.76 -3.98
CA GLN A 129 9.77 10.38 -4.49
C GLN A 129 10.99 9.64 -3.97
N GLN A 130 12.16 10.29 -3.98
CA GLN A 130 13.40 9.74 -3.42
C GLN A 130 13.22 9.35 -1.95
N ALA A 131 12.66 10.25 -1.12
CA ALA A 131 12.41 9.95 0.29
C ALA A 131 11.46 8.76 0.50
N ALA A 132 10.47 8.58 -0.38
CA ALA A 132 9.58 7.43 -0.33
C ALA A 132 10.26 6.12 -0.77
N GLN A 133 11.13 6.16 -1.78
CA GLN A 133 11.94 5.01 -2.18
C GLN A 133 12.92 4.62 -1.05
N GLU A 134 13.65 5.58 -0.48
CA GLU A 134 14.52 5.34 0.68
C GLU A 134 13.77 4.75 1.88
N TRP A 135 12.52 5.17 2.11
CA TRP A 135 11.67 4.56 3.12
C TRP A 135 11.41 3.08 2.82
N LEU A 136 11.09 2.75 1.56
CA LEU A 136 10.82 1.37 1.14
C LEU A 136 12.08 0.49 1.20
N GLU A 137 13.23 1.03 0.83
CA GLU A 137 14.54 0.34 0.95
C GLU A 137 14.83 0.00 2.42
N LYS A 138 14.63 0.94 3.34
CA LYS A 138 14.74 0.69 4.79
C LYS A 138 13.73 -0.34 5.29
N GLN A 139 12.52 -0.38 4.74
CA GLN A 139 11.58 -1.47 5.03
C GLN A 139 12.14 -2.80 4.52
N GLY A 140 12.75 -2.82 3.34
CA GLY A 140 13.43 -4.00 2.80
C GLY A 140 14.50 -4.56 3.74
N GLU A 141 15.41 -3.71 4.19
CA GLU A 141 16.47 -4.07 5.15
C GLU A 141 15.91 -4.69 6.43
N GLN A 142 14.80 -4.15 6.94
CA GLN A 142 14.13 -4.62 8.17
C GLN A 142 13.25 -5.86 7.97
N HIS A 143 12.88 -6.16 6.73
CA HIS A 143 11.85 -7.15 6.41
C HIS A 143 12.30 -8.17 5.38
N GLY A 144 13.61 -8.36 5.19
CA GLY A 144 14.15 -9.47 4.42
C GLY A 144 13.94 -9.37 2.90
N PHE A 145 13.92 -8.16 2.34
CA PHE A 145 13.99 -7.99 0.89
C PHE A 145 14.88 -6.81 0.48
N ARG A 146 15.31 -6.79 -0.77
CA ARG A 146 15.94 -5.61 -1.38
C ARG A 146 15.25 -5.31 -2.71
N LEU A 147 15.17 -4.03 -3.05
CA LEU A 147 14.68 -3.63 -4.37
C LEU A 147 15.72 -3.99 -5.43
N ILE A 148 15.24 -4.39 -6.60
CA ILE A 148 16.06 -4.55 -7.80
C ILE A 148 15.83 -3.30 -8.66
N PRO A 149 16.87 -2.51 -8.97
CA PRO A 149 16.75 -1.40 -9.91
C PRO A 149 16.19 -1.91 -11.25
N GLN A 150 15.26 -1.18 -11.84
CA GLN A 150 14.84 -1.49 -13.21
C GLN A 150 15.96 -1.06 -14.16
N GLU A 151 16.38 -1.94 -15.05
CA GLU A 151 17.28 -1.56 -16.14
C GLU A 151 16.62 -0.46 -16.97
N ALA A 152 17.44 0.51 -17.42
CA ALA A 152 16.97 1.56 -18.31
C ALA A 152 16.46 0.93 -19.61
N ASP A 153 15.17 1.10 -19.89
CA ASP A 153 14.60 0.70 -21.17
C ASP A 153 15.17 1.56 -22.32
N GLU A 154 14.93 1.14 -23.56
CA GLU A 154 15.42 1.87 -24.76
C GLU A 154 15.02 3.35 -24.75
N PHE A 155 13.85 3.65 -24.18
CA PHE A 155 13.35 5.02 -24.06
C PHE A 155 14.17 5.82 -23.03
N ALA A 156 14.43 5.27 -21.85
CA ALA A 156 15.27 5.90 -20.84
C ALA A 156 16.72 6.07 -21.32
N GLN A 157 17.24 5.10 -22.08
CA GLN A 157 18.54 5.20 -22.72
C GLN A 157 18.60 6.37 -23.71
N TRP A 158 17.59 6.45 -24.59
CA TRP A 158 17.46 7.55 -25.55
C TRP A 158 17.25 8.92 -24.88
N ALA A 159 16.54 8.97 -23.76
CA ALA A 159 16.26 10.20 -23.01
C ALA A 159 17.50 10.76 -22.27
N GLY A 160 18.61 10.02 -22.22
CA GLY A 160 19.89 10.47 -21.68
C GLY A 160 20.12 10.17 -20.19
N GLU A 161 21.35 10.43 -19.73
CA GLU A 161 21.84 10.04 -18.40
C GLU A 161 21.05 10.66 -17.24
N GLU A 162 20.61 11.92 -17.36
CA GLU A 162 19.80 12.59 -16.34
C GLU A 162 18.44 11.89 -16.13
N TYR A 163 17.80 11.45 -17.21
CA TYR A 163 16.53 10.73 -17.15
C TYR A 163 16.70 9.34 -16.53
N GLN A 164 17.79 8.64 -16.85
CA GLN A 164 18.13 7.34 -16.25
C GLN A 164 18.36 7.48 -14.74
N ALA A 165 19.19 8.44 -14.33
CA ALA A 165 19.51 8.67 -12.92
C ALA A 165 18.25 9.04 -12.10
N MET A 166 17.30 9.76 -12.69
CA MET A 166 16.01 10.06 -12.08
C MET A 166 15.15 8.79 -11.91
N ASN A 167 15.10 7.93 -12.94
CA ASN A 167 14.33 6.70 -12.90
C ASN A 167 14.89 5.68 -11.90
N GLU A 168 16.21 5.63 -11.70
CA GLU A 168 16.83 4.77 -10.67
C GLU A 168 16.44 5.19 -9.25
N ARG A 169 16.37 6.50 -8.98
CA ARG A 169 16.10 7.04 -7.62
C ARG A 169 14.63 7.11 -7.24
N CYS A 170 13.74 7.08 -8.23
CA CYS A 170 12.30 7.27 -8.03
C CYS A 170 11.44 6.16 -8.67
N GLY A 171 12.06 5.19 -9.34
CA GLY A 171 11.39 4.29 -10.27
C GLY A 171 10.31 3.42 -9.63
N CYS A 172 10.42 3.14 -8.32
CA CYS A 172 9.41 2.33 -7.65
C CYS A 172 8.16 3.10 -7.21
N VAL A 173 8.17 4.45 -7.21
CA VAL A 173 7.04 5.29 -6.79
C VAL A 173 6.11 5.53 -7.98
N LYS A 174 4.85 5.07 -7.89
CA LYS A 174 3.86 5.13 -8.98
C LYS A 174 2.70 6.09 -8.72
N GLY A 175 2.49 6.48 -7.47
CA GLY A 175 1.42 7.40 -7.13
C GLY A 175 1.48 7.90 -5.69
N TYR A 176 0.90 9.06 -5.45
CA TYR A 176 0.74 9.65 -4.13
C TYR A 176 -0.68 10.20 -3.99
N GLN A 177 -1.32 9.90 -2.87
CA GLN A 177 -2.66 10.41 -2.57
C GLN A 177 -2.77 10.80 -1.10
N GLN A 178 -3.43 11.92 -0.84
CA GLN A 178 -3.82 12.34 0.50
C GLN A 178 -5.31 12.07 0.70
N TYR A 179 -5.65 11.55 1.88
CA TYR A 179 -7.00 11.27 2.29
C TYR A 179 -7.35 12.16 3.47
N ARG A 180 -8.55 12.74 3.43
CA ARG A 180 -9.14 13.46 4.55
C ARG A 180 -10.63 13.19 4.59
N PHE A 181 -11.13 12.66 5.70
CA PHE A 181 -12.56 12.43 5.91
C PHE A 181 -12.90 12.47 7.40
N ILE A 182 -14.20 12.58 7.71
CA ILE A 182 -14.74 12.59 9.06
C ILE A 182 -15.54 11.29 9.24
N ARG A 183 -15.35 10.58 10.36
CA ARG A 183 -16.08 9.32 10.63
C ARG A 183 -17.52 9.55 11.06
N ARG A 184 -17.73 10.54 11.93
CA ARG A 184 -19.02 10.95 12.50
C ARG A 184 -19.05 12.47 12.65
N ASN A 185 -20.22 13.07 12.50
CA ASN A 185 -20.38 14.51 12.72
C ASN A 185 -19.85 14.87 14.13
N ASN A 186 -19.05 15.94 14.21
CA ASN A 186 -18.34 16.44 15.40
C ASN A 186 -17.08 15.66 15.85
N GLU A 187 -16.57 14.70 15.07
CA GLU A 187 -15.25 14.11 15.32
C GLU A 187 -14.13 14.83 14.56
N ASN A 188 -12.91 14.74 15.10
CA ASN A 188 -11.72 15.24 14.40
C ASN A 188 -11.52 14.51 13.06
N PRO A 189 -11.20 15.23 11.97
CA PRO A 189 -10.91 14.61 10.69
C PRO A 189 -9.76 13.62 10.77
N ILE A 190 -9.90 12.49 10.09
CA ILE A 190 -8.82 11.56 9.85
C ILE A 190 -8.09 12.01 8.61
N ALA A 191 -6.78 12.19 8.75
CA ALA A 191 -5.88 12.51 7.65
C ALA A 191 -4.74 11.49 7.58
N TYR A 192 -4.49 10.97 6.39
CA TYR A 192 -3.30 10.17 6.09
C TYR A 192 -2.99 10.25 4.60
N SER A 193 -1.80 9.79 4.23
CA SER A 193 -1.36 9.66 2.84
C SER A 193 -1.14 8.20 2.48
N SER A 194 -1.20 7.89 1.19
CA SER A 194 -0.67 6.66 0.65
C SER A 194 0.30 6.95 -0.49
N VAL A 195 1.36 6.16 -0.56
CA VAL A 195 2.24 6.03 -1.72
C VAL A 195 2.01 4.65 -2.33
N ASP A 196 1.75 4.63 -3.63
CA ASP A 196 1.69 3.42 -4.42
C ASP A 196 3.08 3.11 -4.96
N PHE A 197 3.60 1.95 -4.58
CA PHE A 197 4.87 1.42 -5.02
C PHE A 197 4.65 0.22 -5.96
N ALA A 198 5.47 0.11 -6.98
CA ALA A 198 5.57 -1.10 -7.80
C ALA A 198 6.98 -1.23 -8.38
N GLY A 199 7.44 -2.48 -8.53
CA GLY A 199 8.74 -2.79 -9.09
C GLY A 199 9.09 -4.24 -8.85
N THR A 200 10.38 -4.53 -8.78
CA THR A 200 10.90 -5.88 -8.57
C THR A 200 11.73 -5.90 -7.29
N LEU A 201 11.61 -6.98 -6.52
CA LEU A 201 12.36 -7.21 -5.29
C LEU A 201 12.99 -8.59 -5.28
N CYS A 202 14.04 -8.75 -4.48
CA CYS A 202 14.72 -10.00 -4.21
C CYS A 202 14.61 -10.32 -2.71
N ILE A 203 14.22 -11.54 -2.36
CA ILE A 203 14.17 -11.98 -0.96
C ILE A 203 15.59 -12.17 -0.42
N THR A 204 15.89 -11.49 0.69
CA THR A 204 17.18 -11.57 1.40
C THR A 204 17.08 -12.32 2.74
N ASP A 205 15.88 -12.42 3.32
CA ASP A 205 15.59 -13.28 4.47
C ASP A 205 14.15 -13.80 4.37
N VAL A 206 14.00 -15.12 4.28
CA VAL A 206 12.70 -15.77 4.03
C VAL A 206 11.72 -15.55 5.18
N MET A 207 12.17 -15.66 6.43
CA MET A 207 11.29 -15.57 7.60
C MET A 207 10.83 -14.12 7.84
N GLN A 208 11.76 -13.16 7.72
CA GLN A 208 11.43 -11.74 7.86
C GLN A 208 10.49 -11.30 6.72
N PHE A 209 10.73 -11.77 5.50
CA PHE A 209 9.87 -11.47 4.36
C PHE A 209 8.49 -12.09 4.49
N GLU A 210 8.39 -13.36 4.91
CA GLU A 210 7.10 -14.01 5.14
C GLU A 210 6.28 -13.26 6.19
N ASN A 211 6.91 -12.88 7.31
CA ASN A 211 6.28 -12.07 8.35
C ASN A 211 5.77 -10.73 7.79
N ALA A 212 6.56 -10.04 6.98
CA ALA A 212 6.16 -8.77 6.38
C ALA A 212 5.06 -8.93 5.33
N LEU A 213 5.09 -9.97 4.52
CA LEU A 213 4.06 -10.32 3.54
C LEU A 213 2.70 -10.52 4.22
N PHE A 214 2.71 -11.13 5.41
CA PHE A 214 1.49 -11.48 6.16
C PHE A 214 1.02 -10.39 7.13
N ALA A 215 1.94 -9.70 7.80
CA ALA A 215 1.61 -8.62 8.73
C ALA A 215 1.40 -7.27 8.02
N GLY A 216 1.96 -7.11 6.82
CA GLY A 216 1.89 -5.91 5.98
C GLY A 216 2.90 -4.83 6.36
N LEU A 217 3.15 -3.91 5.43
CA LEU A 217 4.16 -2.85 5.55
C LEU A 217 3.54 -1.46 5.80
N GLY A 218 4.21 -0.63 6.61
CA GLY A 218 3.76 0.74 6.88
C GLY A 218 2.53 0.90 7.78
N LYS A 219 2.01 2.13 7.84
CA LYS A 219 0.84 2.48 8.70
C LYS A 219 -0.47 2.44 7.92
N SER A 220 -1.56 2.85 8.59
CA SER A 220 -2.91 2.92 8.01
C SER A 220 -3.42 1.60 7.40
N LYS A 221 -3.01 0.45 7.95
CA LYS A 221 -3.47 -0.89 7.49
C LYS A 221 -4.98 -1.09 7.53
N ALA A 222 -5.66 -0.35 8.40
CA ALA A 222 -7.13 -0.31 8.46
C ALA A 222 -7.77 0.41 7.26
N MET A 223 -7.00 1.18 6.49
CA MET A 223 -7.50 2.08 5.44
C MET A 223 -7.01 1.65 4.05
N GLY A 224 -6.82 0.34 3.85
CA GLY A 224 -6.42 -0.22 2.55
C GLY A 224 -4.93 -0.11 2.23
N CYS A 225 -4.07 0.12 3.24
CA CYS A 225 -2.62 0.16 3.08
C CYS A 225 -1.94 -1.10 3.63
N GLY A 226 -0.72 -1.35 3.18
CA GLY A 226 0.23 -2.31 3.74
C GLY A 226 0.11 -3.74 3.22
N LEU A 227 -0.89 -4.05 2.39
CA LEU A 227 -0.91 -5.33 1.68
C LEU A 227 0.17 -5.34 0.60
N LEU A 228 1.22 -6.14 0.80
CA LEU A 228 2.25 -6.41 -0.20
C LEU A 228 1.75 -7.51 -1.14
N MET A 229 1.50 -7.16 -2.40
CA MET A 229 1.10 -8.12 -3.43
C MET A 229 2.33 -8.52 -4.22
N VAL A 230 2.55 -9.82 -4.39
CA VAL A 230 3.70 -10.36 -5.12
C VAL A 230 3.28 -11.36 -6.18
N LYS A 231 4.01 -11.38 -7.29
CA LYS A 231 3.95 -12.43 -8.31
C LYS A 231 5.37 -12.79 -8.72
N ARG A 232 5.56 -14.00 -9.27
CA ARG A 232 6.85 -14.35 -9.88
C ARG A 232 7.12 -13.37 -11.02
N ALA A 233 8.31 -12.78 -11.04
CA ALA A 233 8.74 -11.98 -12.17
C ALA A 233 8.74 -12.89 -13.42
N ALA A 234 8.29 -12.35 -14.56
CA ALA A 234 8.45 -13.05 -15.82
C ALA A 234 9.96 -13.20 -16.08
N GLN A 235 10.41 -14.43 -16.30
CA GLN A 235 11.74 -14.70 -16.84
C GLN A 235 11.76 -14.41 -18.32
#